data_AF-A0A9E0TW96-F1
#
_entry.id   AF-A0A9E0TW96-F1
#
_cell.length_a   1.000
_cell.length_b   1.000
_cell.length_c   1.000
_cell.angle_alpha   90.00
_cell.angle_beta   90.00
_cell.angle_gamma   90.00
#
_symmetry.space_group_name_H-M   'P 1'
#
loop_
_entity.id
_entity.type
_entity.pdbx_description
1 polymer ?
#
loop_
_entity_poly.entity_id
_entity_poly.type
_entity_poly.pdbx_seq_one_letter_code
_entity_poly.pdbx_strand_id
1 'polypeptide(L)'
;MDNTQAPKKSKIGPPAGNKNAVGNNGGRPEIYSDQWLKEEAVALLEWFTAPRNIWLKGFALQRGYDPTRLDEFAIKSVEFSSALKKAKAMQEYKLVDMGLFKEIDSGLVKFTLTNNHGWTEKQQVSGDAANPLSCILERNDGRSKELVNGNG
;
A
#
# COMPACT_ATOMS: atom_id res chain seq x y z
N MET A 1 23.58 24.70 6.63
CA MET A 1 22.83 23.81 5.73
C MET A 1 23.66 22.56 5.60
N ASP A 2 23.36 21.58 6.46
CA ASP A 2 24.08 20.32 6.56
C ASP A 2 23.49 19.36 5.52
N ASN A 3 24.29 18.97 4.54
CA ASN A 3 23.86 18.09 3.45
C ASN A 3 24.60 16.76 3.60
N THR A 4 24.13 15.95 4.54
CA THR A 4 24.64 14.60 4.78
C THR A 4 24.17 13.66 3.68
N GLN A 5 24.94 13.56 2.59
CA GLN A 5 24.77 12.50 1.60
C GLN A 5 25.43 11.21 2.09
N ALA A 6 24.60 10.18 2.32
CA ALA A 6 25.07 8.84 2.69
C ALA A 6 25.95 8.24 1.57
N PRO A 7 27.07 7.56 1.91
CA PRO A 7 27.92 6.95 0.90
C PRO A 7 27.21 5.74 0.26
N LYS A 8 27.15 5.75 -1.08
CA LYS A 8 26.70 4.61 -1.89
C LYS A 8 27.62 3.41 -1.59
N LYS A 9 27.06 2.34 -1.00
CA LYS A 9 27.78 1.07 -0.79
C LYS A 9 28.29 0.56 -2.14
N SER A 10 29.61 0.59 -2.35
CA SER A 10 30.23 -0.07 -3.49
C SER A 10 30.07 -1.57 -3.31
N LYS A 11 29.68 -2.28 -4.38
CA LYS A 11 29.69 -3.74 -4.40
C LYS A 11 31.16 -4.17 -4.34
N ILE A 12 31.67 -4.47 -3.15
CA ILE A 12 32.97 -5.11 -2.98
C ILE A 12 32.81 -6.50 -3.60
N GLY A 13 33.36 -6.68 -4.79
CA GLY A 13 33.47 -8.00 -5.42
C GLY A 13 34.30 -8.93 -4.53
N PRO A 14 34.09 -10.26 -4.62
CA PRO A 14 34.87 -11.20 -3.83
C PRO A 14 36.38 -10.99 -4.05
N PRO A 15 37.20 -11.20 -3.00
CA PRO A 15 38.64 -11.00 -3.07
C PRO A 15 39.24 -11.81 -4.22
N ALA A 16 40.01 -11.12 -5.07
CA ALA A 16 40.62 -11.71 -6.25
C ALA A 16 41.55 -12.87 -5.83
N GLY A 17 41.28 -14.07 -6.34
CA GLY A 17 42.15 -15.24 -6.14
C GLY A 17 41.52 -16.47 -5.48
N ASN A 18 40.20 -16.51 -5.22
CA ASN A 18 39.57 -17.75 -4.76
C ASN A 18 39.51 -18.79 -5.91
N LYS A 19 40.42 -19.76 -5.86
CA LYS A 19 40.54 -20.88 -6.82
C LYS A 19 39.30 -21.79 -6.86
N ASN A 20 38.41 -21.67 -5.88
CA ASN A 20 37.15 -22.42 -5.80
C ASN A 20 35.95 -21.67 -6.43
N ALA A 21 36.14 -20.44 -6.92
CA ALA A 21 35.13 -19.67 -7.64
C ALA A 21 35.22 -19.87 -9.17
N VAL A 22 35.89 -20.92 -9.62
CA VAL A 22 35.97 -21.30 -11.03
C VAL A 22 34.73 -22.10 -11.39
N GLY A 23 33.82 -21.51 -12.18
CA GLY A 23 32.88 -22.31 -12.97
C GLY A 23 31.39 -22.20 -12.64
N ASN A 24 30.88 -21.09 -12.13
CA ASN A 24 29.43 -20.84 -12.21
C ASN A 24 29.14 -19.52 -12.93
N ASN A 25 29.36 -19.52 -14.25
CA ASN A 25 28.85 -18.49 -15.16
C ASN A 25 27.32 -18.55 -15.32
N GLY A 26 26.66 -19.56 -14.74
CA GLY A 26 25.21 -19.64 -14.65
C GLY A 26 24.74 -19.14 -13.29
N GLY A 27 23.96 -18.06 -13.28
CA GLY A 27 23.16 -17.71 -12.11
C GLY A 27 22.18 -18.84 -11.75
N ARG A 28 21.49 -18.73 -10.61
CA ARG A 28 20.40 -19.64 -10.25
C ARG A 28 19.46 -19.76 -11.47
N PRO A 29 19.22 -20.98 -12.00
CA PRO A 29 18.40 -21.14 -13.19
C PRO A 29 17.03 -20.51 -12.97
N GLU A 30 16.55 -19.80 -13.98
CA GLU A 30 15.24 -19.17 -13.94
C GLU A 30 14.18 -20.25 -13.87
N ILE A 31 13.41 -20.22 -12.78
CA ILE A 31 12.37 -21.22 -12.49
C ILE A 31 11.18 -21.05 -13.45
N TYR A 32 10.99 -19.85 -14.00
CA TYR A 32 9.85 -19.47 -14.83
C TYR A 32 10.35 -18.80 -16.10
N SER A 33 9.91 -19.29 -17.26
CA SER A 33 10.22 -18.69 -18.55
C SER A 33 9.36 -17.46 -18.80
N ASP A 34 9.84 -16.55 -19.65
CA ASP A 34 9.06 -15.37 -20.05
C ASP A 34 7.72 -15.75 -20.66
N GLN A 35 7.70 -16.78 -21.52
CA GLN A 35 6.47 -17.28 -22.14
C GLN A 35 5.46 -17.75 -21.09
N TRP A 36 5.92 -18.48 -20.06
CA TRP A 36 5.07 -18.90 -18.95
C TRP A 36 4.52 -17.69 -18.18
N LEU A 37 5.32 -16.65 -17.96
CA LEU A 37 4.86 -15.43 -17.28
C LEU A 37 3.77 -14.68 -18.07
N LYS A 38 3.81 -14.73 -19.41
CA LYS A 38 2.76 -14.14 -20.26
C LYS A 38 1.45 -14.93 -20.15
N GLU A 39 1.54 -16.25 -20.21
CA GLU A 39 0.39 -17.14 -20.03
C GLU A 39 -0.21 -16.98 -18.62
N GLU A 40 0.65 -16.86 -17.60
CA GLU A 40 0.21 -16.63 -16.23
C GLU A 40 -0.45 -15.25 -16.05
N ALA A 41 0.00 -14.23 -16.79
CA ALA A 41 -0.62 -12.91 -16.80
C ALA A 41 -2.05 -12.95 -17.34
N VAL A 42 -2.28 -13.72 -18.42
CA VAL A 42 -3.63 -13.94 -18.97
C VAL A 42 -4.48 -14.73 -17.99
N ALA A 43 -3.94 -15.82 -17.43
CA ALA A 43 -4.64 -16.64 -16.45
C ALA A 43 -5.05 -15.85 -15.19
N LEU A 44 -4.22 -14.91 -14.73
CA LEU A 44 -4.56 -14.02 -13.62
C LEU A 44 -5.80 -13.17 -13.93
N LEU A 45 -5.85 -12.57 -15.12
CA LEU A 45 -6.99 -11.73 -15.52
C LEU A 45 -8.26 -12.55 -15.71
N GLU A 46 -8.15 -13.71 -16.36
CA GLU A 46 -9.26 -14.65 -16.52
C GLU A 46 -9.79 -15.12 -15.17
N TRP A 47 -8.91 -15.43 -14.22
CA TRP A 47 -9.29 -15.83 -12.87
C TRP A 47 -10.11 -14.75 -12.16
N PHE A 48 -9.75 -13.47 -12.36
CA PHE A 48 -10.49 -12.33 -11.82
C PHE A 48 -11.83 -12.07 -12.50
N THR A 49 -12.18 -12.75 -13.60
CA THR A 49 -13.53 -12.61 -14.19
C THR A 49 -14.60 -13.26 -13.32
N ALA A 50 -14.26 -14.32 -12.57
CA ALA A 50 -15.21 -15.00 -11.72
C ALA A 50 -15.61 -14.11 -10.52
N PRO A 51 -16.92 -14.01 -10.19
CA PRO A 51 -17.41 -13.03 -9.20
C PRO A 51 -16.80 -13.23 -7.81
N ARG A 52 -16.64 -14.48 -7.37
CA ARG A 52 -16.10 -14.82 -6.03
C ARG A 52 -14.58 -14.72 -5.91
N ASN A 53 -13.88 -14.53 -7.02
CA ASN A 53 -12.42 -14.39 -7.03
C ASN A 53 -12.05 -12.91 -6.83
N ILE A 54 -11.88 -12.55 -5.57
CA ILE A 54 -11.60 -11.16 -5.14
C ILE A 54 -10.15 -11.04 -4.65
N TRP A 55 -9.64 -12.08 -4.00
CA TRP A 55 -8.37 -12.00 -3.27
C TRP A 55 -7.17 -12.43 -4.13
N LEU A 56 -6.26 -11.50 -4.44
CA LEU A 56 -5.05 -11.78 -5.24
C LEU A 56 -4.23 -12.95 -4.72
N LYS A 57 -4.05 -13.07 -3.39
CA LYS A 57 -3.30 -14.18 -2.81
C LYS A 57 -3.99 -15.52 -3.04
N GLY A 58 -5.32 -15.52 -3.20
CA GLY A 58 -6.10 -16.72 -3.52
C GLY A 58 -5.70 -17.34 -4.86
N PHE A 59 -5.40 -16.52 -5.86
CA PHE A 59 -4.87 -16.99 -7.14
C PHE A 59 -3.55 -17.76 -6.96
N ALA A 60 -2.57 -17.15 -6.27
CA ALA A 60 -1.28 -17.79 -6.02
C ALA A 60 -1.41 -19.12 -5.26
N LEU A 61 -2.25 -19.14 -4.21
CA LEU A 61 -2.50 -20.36 -3.42
C LEU A 61 -3.14 -21.47 -4.26
N GLN A 62 -4.07 -21.15 -5.16
CA GLN A 62 -4.68 -22.14 -6.07
C GLN A 62 -3.68 -22.68 -7.10
N ARG A 63 -2.70 -21.87 -7.51
CA ARG A 63 -1.63 -22.27 -8.41
C ARG A 63 -0.47 -22.99 -7.71
N GLY A 64 -0.49 -23.06 -6.37
CA GLY A 64 0.47 -23.81 -5.57
C GLY A 64 1.80 -23.09 -5.32
N TYR A 65 1.85 -21.77 -5.47
CA TYR A 65 3.05 -20.98 -5.17
C TYR A 65 2.78 -19.87 -4.14
N ASP A 66 3.86 -19.42 -3.50
CA ASP A 66 3.79 -18.38 -2.47
C ASP A 66 3.31 -17.04 -3.05
N PRO A 67 2.38 -16.31 -2.39
CA PRO A 67 1.86 -15.04 -2.89
C PRO A 67 2.93 -13.97 -3.17
N THR A 68 4.07 -13.99 -2.48
CA THR A 68 5.19 -13.06 -2.71
C THR A 68 5.77 -13.24 -4.12
N ARG A 69 5.58 -14.40 -4.77
CA ARG A 69 5.99 -14.64 -6.15
C ARG A 69 5.29 -13.73 -7.15
N LEU A 70 4.06 -13.28 -6.88
CA LEU A 70 3.34 -12.38 -7.78
C LEU A 70 4.09 -11.07 -7.99
N ASP A 71 4.70 -10.53 -6.92
CA ASP A 71 5.51 -9.32 -7.01
C ASP A 71 6.83 -9.59 -7.76
N GLU A 72 7.45 -10.75 -7.57
CA GLU A 72 8.63 -11.17 -8.34
C GLU A 72 8.32 -11.28 -9.84
N PHE A 73 7.16 -11.84 -10.20
CA PHE A 73 6.70 -11.99 -11.57
C PHE A 73 6.47 -10.63 -12.24
N ALA A 74 5.91 -9.67 -11.48
CA ALA A 74 5.69 -8.31 -11.96
C ALA A 74 6.99 -7.52 -12.16
N ILE A 75 8.08 -7.87 -11.46
CA ILE A 75 9.41 -7.27 -11.69
C ILE A 75 10.04 -7.82 -12.98
N LYS A 76 9.83 -9.12 -13.25
CA LYS A 76 10.46 -9.81 -14.39
C LYS A 76 9.75 -9.55 -15.72
N SER A 77 8.42 -9.54 -15.72
CA SER A 77 7.62 -9.38 -16.93
C SER A 77 6.78 -8.11 -16.88
N VAL A 78 6.96 -7.25 -17.88
CA VAL A 78 6.15 -6.03 -18.05
C VAL A 78 4.68 -6.38 -18.31
N GLU A 79 4.44 -7.46 -19.05
CA GLU A 79 3.08 -7.93 -19.34
C GLU A 79 2.38 -8.40 -18.05
N PHE A 80 3.08 -9.19 -17.23
CA PHE A 80 2.56 -9.61 -15.93
C PHE A 80 2.36 -8.42 -14.99
N SER A 81 3.29 -7.45 -14.98
CA SER A 81 3.14 -6.21 -14.22
C SER A 81 1.88 -5.44 -14.58
N SER A 82 1.59 -5.33 -15.89
CA SER A 82 0.38 -4.69 -16.40
C SER A 82 -0.88 -5.46 -15.99
N ALA A 83 -0.86 -6.80 -16.12
CA ALA A 83 -1.96 -7.66 -15.68
C ALA A 83 -2.21 -7.54 -14.18
N LEU A 84 -1.16 -7.53 -13.34
CA LEU A 84 -1.28 -7.39 -11.90
C LEU A 84 -1.89 -6.04 -11.50
N LYS A 85 -1.52 -4.94 -12.18
CA LYS A 85 -2.14 -3.62 -11.96
C LYS A 85 -3.63 -3.64 -12.31
N LYS A 86 -4.00 -4.25 -13.43
CA LYS A 86 -5.40 -4.42 -13.83
C LYS A 86 -6.17 -5.28 -12.82
N ALA A 87 -5.59 -6.38 -12.36
CA ALA A 87 -6.19 -7.25 -11.35
C ALA A 87 -6.41 -6.51 -10.02
N LYS A 88 -5.47 -5.66 -9.58
CA LYS A 88 -5.66 -4.77 -8.42
C LYS A 88 -6.82 -3.81 -8.61
N ALA A 89 -6.95 -3.20 -9.79
CA ALA A 89 -8.09 -2.33 -10.10
C ALA A 89 -9.43 -3.09 -10.12
N MET A 90 -9.45 -4.33 -10.63
CA MET A 90 -10.62 -5.20 -10.59
C MET A 90 -11.00 -5.60 -9.15
N GLN A 91 -10.01 -5.90 -8.32
CA GLN A 91 -10.23 -6.20 -6.90
C GLN A 91 -10.88 -5.01 -6.19
N GLU A 92 -10.37 -3.80 -6.42
CA GLU A 92 -10.93 -2.56 -5.86
C GLU A 92 -12.38 -2.36 -6.29
N TYR A 93 -12.67 -2.46 -7.60
CA TYR A 93 -14.02 -2.35 -8.14
C TYR A 93 -14.97 -3.36 -7.47
N LYS A 94 -14.60 -4.63 -7.42
CA LYS A 94 -15.44 -5.68 -6.81
C LYS A 94 -15.71 -5.43 -5.33
N LEU A 95 -14.71 -5.01 -4.56
CA LEU A 95 -14.89 -4.72 -3.13
C LEU A 95 -15.86 -3.56 -2.91
N VAL A 96 -15.74 -2.50 -3.73
CA VAL A 96 -16.65 -1.35 -3.67
C VAL A 96 -18.06 -1.75 -4.09
N ASP A 97 -18.21 -2.51 -5.19
CA ASP A 97 -19.49 -2.96 -5.72
C ASP A 97 -20.23 -3.85 -4.70
N MET A 98 -19.56 -4.86 -4.16
CA MET A 98 -20.14 -5.73 -3.13
C MET A 98 -20.44 -4.99 -1.83
N GLY A 99 -19.62 -4.01 -1.45
CA GLY A 99 -19.88 -3.14 -0.30
C GLY A 99 -21.10 -2.24 -0.52
N LEU A 100 -21.29 -1.72 -1.74
CA LEU A 100 -22.42 -0.88 -2.12
C LEU A 100 -23.74 -1.65 -2.05
N PHE A 101 -23.75 -2.89 -2.53
CA PHE A 101 -24.92 -3.78 -2.47
C PHE A 101 -25.08 -4.52 -1.14
N LYS A 102 -24.25 -4.22 -0.14
CA LYS A 102 -24.26 -4.84 1.20
C LYS A 102 -24.13 -6.36 1.18
N GLU A 103 -23.44 -6.91 0.18
CA GLU A 103 -23.14 -8.35 0.12
C GLU A 103 -22.04 -8.74 1.12
N ILE A 104 -21.18 -7.77 1.45
CA ILE A 104 -20.10 -7.90 2.43
C ILE A 104 -20.14 -6.73 3.41
N ASP A 105 -19.52 -6.94 4.57
CA ASP A 105 -19.40 -5.91 5.59
C ASP A 105 -18.62 -4.70 5.06
N SER A 106 -19.24 -3.52 5.15
CA SER A 106 -18.65 -2.27 4.64
C SER A 106 -17.42 -1.84 5.45
N GLY A 107 -17.35 -2.21 6.73
CA GLY A 107 -16.16 -2.02 7.56
C GLY A 107 -14.97 -2.83 7.07
N LEU A 108 -15.19 -4.09 6.69
CA LEU A 108 -14.17 -4.96 6.11
C LEU A 108 -13.69 -4.43 4.75
N VAL A 109 -14.61 -3.94 3.91
CA VAL A 109 -14.27 -3.28 2.63
C VAL A 109 -13.36 -2.08 2.88
N LYS A 110 -13.77 -1.18 3.79
CA LYS A 110 -12.96 0.00 4.17
C LYS A 110 -11.56 -0.40 4.65
N PHE A 111 -11.47 -1.37 5.57
CA PHE A 111 -10.19 -1.87 6.08
C PHE A 111 -9.30 -2.42 4.97
N THR A 112 -9.87 -3.18 4.03
CA THR A 112 -9.13 -3.75 2.91
C THR A 112 -8.64 -2.67 1.95
N LEU A 113 -9.49 -1.70 1.60
CA LEU A 113 -9.14 -0.61 0.69
C LEU A 113 -8.07 0.32 1.29
N THR A 114 -8.16 0.63 2.59
CA THR A 114 -7.15 1.46 3.26
C THR A 114 -5.79 0.78 3.32
N ASN A 115 -5.74 -0.50 3.71
CA ASN A 115 -4.46 -1.19 3.90
C ASN A 115 -3.81 -1.65 2.58
N ASN A 116 -4.60 -2.10 1.61
CA ASN A 116 -4.06 -2.70 0.38
C ASN A 116 -4.11 -1.79 -0.84
N HIS A 117 -5.03 -0.82 -0.87
CA HIS A 117 -5.24 0.09 -2.00
C HIS A 117 -4.90 1.55 -1.66
N GLY A 118 -4.43 1.84 -0.44
CA GLY A 118 -3.97 3.17 -0.04
C GLY A 118 -5.08 4.22 0.07
N TRP A 119 -6.34 3.79 0.21
CA TRP A 119 -7.46 4.71 0.41
C TRP A 119 -7.33 5.42 1.76
N THR A 120 -7.46 6.75 1.73
CA THR A 120 -7.38 7.58 2.94
C THR A 120 -8.71 8.27 3.22
N GLU A 121 -9.13 8.25 4.47
CA GLU A 121 -10.30 8.98 4.93
C GLU A 121 -9.90 10.43 5.20
N LYS A 122 -10.58 11.37 4.54
CA LYS A 122 -10.37 12.79 4.79
C LYS A 122 -11.25 13.21 5.96
N GLN A 123 -10.62 13.66 7.05
CA GLN A 123 -11.32 14.30 8.16
C GLN A 123 -11.22 15.82 8.01
N GLN A 124 -12.37 16.48 8.01
CA GLN A 124 -12.43 17.94 8.15
C GLN A 124 -12.78 18.26 9.59
N VAL A 125 -11.81 18.75 10.35
CA VAL A 125 -12.01 19.21 11.73
C VAL A 125 -12.41 20.69 11.66
N SER A 126 -13.62 21.02 12.10
CA SER A 126 -14.08 22.41 12.24
C SER A 126 -13.30 23.12 13.35
N GLY A 127 -12.93 24.38 13.10
CA GLY A 127 -11.93 25.16 13.86
C GLY A 127 -12.20 25.39 15.34
N ASP A 128 -13.41 25.12 15.83
CA ASP A 128 -13.73 25.28 17.26
C ASP A 128 -13.07 24.20 18.13
N ALA A 129 -12.85 23.00 17.60
CA ALA A 129 -12.13 21.92 18.30
C ALA A 129 -10.60 22.05 18.22
N ALA A 130 -10.09 22.92 17.33
CA ALA A 130 -8.66 23.13 17.10
C ALA A 130 -8.10 24.33 17.87
N ASN A 131 -8.94 25.08 18.60
CA ASN A 131 -8.47 26.16 19.45
C ASN A 131 -8.19 25.64 20.88
N PRO A 132 -6.94 25.31 21.24
CA PRO A 132 -6.60 24.90 22.60
C PRO A 132 -6.81 26.01 23.64
N LEU A 133 -7.13 27.24 23.22
CA LEU A 133 -7.46 28.36 24.08
C LEU A 133 -8.96 28.47 24.36
N SER A 134 -9.83 27.67 23.70
CA SER A 134 -11.28 27.66 23.99
C SER A 134 -11.56 27.35 25.46
N CYS A 135 -10.88 26.36 26.03
CA CYS A 135 -10.99 26.00 27.45
C CYS A 135 -10.44 27.08 28.41
N ILE A 136 -9.63 28.03 27.93
CA ILE A 136 -9.10 29.14 28.73
C ILE A 136 -9.97 30.39 28.57
N LEU A 137 -10.56 30.62 27.39
CA LEU A 137 -11.39 31.78 27.08
C LEU A 137 -12.79 31.70 27.71
N GLU A 138 -13.30 30.50 28.00
CA GLU A 138 -14.56 30.31 28.75
C GLU A 138 -14.50 30.79 30.21
N ARG A 139 -13.31 31.09 30.75
CA ARG A 139 -13.09 31.58 32.13
C ARG A 139 -13.02 33.10 32.26
N ASN A 140 -13.12 33.83 31.15
CA ASN A 140 -13.10 35.29 31.13
C ASN A 140 -14.52 35.85 30.99
N ASP A 141 -15.43 35.34 31.81
CA ASP A 141 -16.74 35.90 32.11
C ASP A 141 -16.52 37.26 32.76
N GLY A 142 -16.60 38.32 31.95
CA GLY A 142 -16.29 39.71 32.24
C GLY A 142 -16.97 40.30 33.49
N ARG A 143 -16.55 39.87 34.67
CA ARG A 143 -16.89 40.40 36.00
C ARG A 143 -15.86 41.40 36.54
N SER A 144 -14.94 41.88 35.71
CA SER A 144 -14.08 43.02 36.03
C SER A 144 -14.69 44.31 35.47
N LYS A 145 -15.92 44.61 35.87
CA LYS A 145 -16.56 45.94 35.73
C LYS A 145 -16.89 46.48 37.11
N GLU A 146 -15.90 46.68 37.98
CA GLU A 146 -16.16 47.32 39.27
C GLU A 146 -14.91 47.88 39.95
N LEU A 147 -14.05 48.64 39.25
CA LEU A 147 -13.06 49.52 39.91
C LEU A 147 -12.73 50.77 39.08
N VAL A 148 -13.73 51.42 38.47
CA VAL A 148 -13.63 52.84 38.11
C VAL A 148 -15.01 53.46 38.27
N ASN A 149 -15.24 54.10 39.41
CA ASN A 149 -16.11 55.26 39.55
C ASN A 149 -15.63 56.04 40.79
N GLY A 150 -15.00 57.19 40.56
CA GLY A 150 -14.79 58.19 41.60
C GLY A 150 -16.08 59.02 41.80
N ASN A 151 -16.43 59.29 43.06
CA ASN A 151 -16.78 60.61 43.58
C ASN A 151 -17.39 60.48 44.99
N GLY A 152 -16.86 61.28 45.90
CA GLY A 152 -17.25 61.45 47.30
C GLY A 152 -16.16 62.22 48.03
#